data_AF-A0A3A9ZCI8-F1
#
_entry.id   AF-A0A3A9ZCI8-F1
#
_cell.length_a   1.000
_cell.length_b   1.000
_cell.length_c   1.000
_cell.angle_alpha   90.00
_cell.angle_beta   90.00
_cell.angle_gamma   90.00
#
_symmetry.space_group_name_H-M   'P 1'
#
loop_
_entity.id
_entity.type
_entity.pdbx_description
1 polymer ?
#
loop_
_entity_poly.entity_id
_entity_poly.type
_entity_poly.pdbx_seq_one_letter_code
_entity_poly.pdbx_strand_id
1 'polypeptide(L)'
;MSKAPTNASARVLVVGRSPGVLVDAVRILRGKGYSANATNQFDRVLDDYDATGIDILVFGGMVPADTKQHLREEIGRRNPHTTFLQGLAGIAGLIAAQVEEAATSSEPDHGRLAYDAAHRTVELTLNAPRHVSVHAWWVTSYTPPEPKSTSTEVLNARLDKGSHSVPVPERVPSEASFATVAVGPSVRVFTVGAMPKAITRMIPASPTDRRLPEVGHVTTHNDDR
;
A
#
# COMPACT_ATOMS: atom_id res chain seq x y z
N MET A 1 37.95 8.57 -6.11
CA MET A 1 37.28 7.30 -5.76
C MET A 1 35.82 7.63 -5.49
N SER A 2 34.94 7.34 -6.45
CA SER A 2 33.51 7.65 -6.32
C SER A 2 32.85 6.56 -5.46
N LYS A 3 32.25 6.96 -4.34
CA LYS A 3 31.47 6.07 -3.47
C LYS A 3 30.24 5.67 -4.28
N ALA A 4 30.11 4.38 -4.62
CA ALA A 4 28.87 3.86 -5.19
C ALA A 4 27.73 4.23 -4.24
N PRO A 5 26.59 4.75 -4.73
CA PRO A 5 25.45 4.99 -3.86
C PRO A 5 25.04 3.63 -3.30
N THR A 6 25.22 3.45 -1.99
CA THR A 6 24.48 2.45 -1.22
C THR A 6 23.02 2.75 -1.54
N ASN A 7 22.32 1.86 -2.26
CA ASN A 7 20.88 1.96 -2.48
C ASN A 7 20.21 1.91 -1.10
N ALA A 8 20.07 3.07 -0.46
CA ALA A 8 19.42 3.20 0.81
C ALA A 8 17.96 2.80 0.58
N SER A 9 17.46 1.83 1.35
CA SER A 9 16.09 1.39 1.20
C SER A 9 15.15 2.56 1.49
N ALA A 10 14.12 2.73 0.66
CA ALA A 10 13.21 3.87 0.77
C ALA A 10 12.64 4.03 2.18
N ARG A 11 12.55 5.28 2.64
CA ARG A 11 11.98 5.68 3.92
C ARG A 11 10.48 5.91 3.76
N VAL A 12 9.70 5.10 4.47
CA VAL A 12 8.25 5.00 4.30
C VAL A 12 7.57 5.48 5.58
N LEU A 13 6.58 6.36 5.44
CA LEU A 13 5.68 6.71 6.54
C LEU A 13 4.25 6.28 6.18
N VAL A 14 3.61 5.50 7.05
CA VAL A 14 2.19 5.12 6.92
C VAL A 14 1.37 5.89 7.94
N VAL A 15 0.48 6.77 7.48
CA VAL A 15 -0.43 7.52 8.33
C VAL A 15 -1.82 6.93 8.20
N GLY A 16 -2.40 6.42 9.29
CA GLY A 16 -3.69 5.75 9.26
C GLY A 16 -4.33 5.67 10.64
N ARG A 17 -5.53 5.07 10.73
CA ARG A 17 -6.27 5.02 12.00
C ARG A 17 -6.08 3.73 12.77
N SER A 18 -6.07 2.58 12.08
CA SER A 18 -6.10 1.23 12.66
C SER A 18 -4.74 0.85 13.26
N PRO A 19 -4.60 0.73 14.59
CA PRO A 19 -3.35 0.32 15.22
C PRO A 19 -2.77 -0.98 14.67
N GLY A 20 -3.59 -2.03 14.54
CA GLY A 20 -3.17 -3.35 14.05
C GLY A 20 -2.60 -3.29 12.64
N VAL A 21 -3.31 -2.63 11.72
CA VAL A 21 -2.84 -2.47 10.33
C VAL A 21 -1.55 -1.67 10.26
N LEU A 22 -1.39 -0.62 11.07
CA LEU A 22 -0.16 0.19 11.08
C LEU A 22 1.04 -0.63 11.55
N VAL A 23 0.91 -1.34 12.67
CA VAL A 23 1.99 -2.18 13.22
C VAL A 23 2.36 -3.30 12.24
N ASP A 24 1.36 -3.98 11.67
CA ASP A 24 1.61 -5.06 10.71
C ASP A 24 2.22 -4.55 9.40
N ALA A 25 1.79 -3.38 8.89
CA ALA A 25 2.37 -2.80 7.69
C ALA A 25 3.85 -2.45 7.91
N VAL A 26 4.18 -1.83 9.05
CA VAL A 26 5.57 -1.54 9.43
C VAL A 26 6.40 -2.82 9.52
N ARG A 27 5.88 -3.86 10.18
CA ARG A 27 6.56 -5.15 10.30
C ARG A 27 6.86 -5.78 8.94
N ILE A 28 5.88 -5.79 8.02
CA ILE A 28 6.03 -6.34 6.67
C ILE A 28 7.06 -5.52 5.88
N LEU A 29 6.96 -4.19 5.90
CA LEU A 29 7.86 -3.30 5.17
C LEU A 29 9.30 -3.42 5.68
N ARG A 30 9.53 -3.41 6.99
CA ARG A 30 10.86 -3.63 7.58
C ARG A 30 11.41 -5.01 7.23
N GLY A 31 10.57 -6.05 7.25
CA GLY A 31 10.95 -7.39 6.80
C GLY A 31 11.38 -7.46 5.33
N LYS A 32 10.94 -6.50 4.51
CA LYS A 32 11.33 -6.33 3.10
C LYS A 32 12.51 -5.38 2.89
N GLY A 33 13.09 -4.85 3.98
CA GLY A 33 14.26 -3.97 3.96
C GLY A 33 13.96 -2.47 4.04
N TYR A 34 12.69 -2.05 3.99
CA TYR A 34 12.31 -0.64 4.04
C TYR A 34 12.54 -0.01 5.42
N SER A 35 12.93 1.26 5.43
CA SER A 35 12.93 2.08 6.64
C SER A 35 11.51 2.60 6.89
N ALA A 36 10.66 1.78 7.49
CA ALA A 36 9.23 2.09 7.64
C ALA A 36 8.83 2.51 9.06
N ASN A 37 8.02 3.57 9.14
CA ASN A 37 7.36 4.08 10.33
C ASN A 37 5.85 4.25 10.08
N ALA A 38 5.09 4.36 11.15
CA ALA A 38 3.66 4.57 11.08
C ALA A 38 3.13 5.36 12.28
N THR A 39 2.07 6.14 12.04
CA THR A 39 1.39 6.89 13.10
C THR A 39 -0.11 7.01 12.88
N ASN A 40 -0.86 7.10 13.98
CA ASN A 40 -2.25 7.56 14.00
C ASN A 40 -2.46 8.93 14.65
N GLN A 41 -1.36 9.61 15.01
CA GLN A 41 -1.34 10.96 15.57
C GLN A 41 -1.21 11.99 14.44
N PHE A 42 -2.33 12.29 13.79
CA PHE A 42 -2.37 13.06 12.53
C PHE A 42 -1.82 14.49 12.65
N ASP A 43 -2.09 15.14 13.77
CA ASP A 43 -1.68 16.49 14.11
C ASP A 43 -0.19 16.59 14.45
N ARG A 44 0.44 15.47 14.84
CA ARG A 44 1.85 15.42 15.25
C ARG A 44 2.80 14.95 14.16
N VAL A 45 2.31 14.61 12.97
CA VAL A 45 3.16 14.04 11.89
C VAL A 45 4.36 14.93 11.58
N LEU A 46 4.18 16.25 11.52
CA LEU A 46 5.25 17.19 11.18
C LEU A 46 6.21 17.50 12.33
N ASP A 47 5.83 17.13 13.56
CA ASP A 47 6.64 17.29 14.77
C ASP A 47 7.44 16.03 15.07
N ASP A 48 6.82 14.85 14.89
CA ASP A 48 7.38 13.55 15.26
C ASP A 48 8.27 12.96 14.14
N TYR A 49 8.14 13.42 12.89
CA TYR A 49 8.87 12.87 11.75
C TYR A 49 9.59 13.94 10.93
N ASP A 50 10.84 13.66 10.55
CA ASP A 50 11.58 14.48 9.59
C ASP A 50 10.96 14.37 8.19
N ALA A 51 10.19 15.39 7.81
CA ALA A 51 9.55 15.51 6.50
C ALA A 51 10.55 15.53 5.33
N THR A 52 11.76 16.04 5.53
CA THR A 52 12.81 16.02 4.49
C THR A 52 13.30 14.60 4.22
N GLY A 53 13.03 13.71 5.18
CA GLY A 53 13.44 12.33 5.17
C GLY A 53 12.41 11.33 4.63
N ILE A 54 11.25 11.77 4.13
CA ILE A 54 10.19 10.84 3.71
C ILE A 54 10.25 10.64 2.20
N ASP A 55 10.55 9.42 1.76
CA ASP A 55 10.58 9.09 0.33
C ASP A 55 9.18 8.66 -0.16
N ILE A 56 8.43 7.93 0.67
CA ILE A 56 7.05 7.48 0.38
C ILE A 56 6.14 7.75 1.59
N LEU A 57 5.03 8.47 1.37
CA LEU A 57 3.98 8.71 2.37
C LEU A 57 2.68 8.01 1.95
N VAL A 58 2.21 7.08 2.77
CA VAL A 58 0.94 6.36 2.55
C VAL A 58 -0.15 6.90 3.47
N PHE A 59 -1.26 7.35 2.89
CA PHE A 59 -2.46 7.74 3.63
C PHE A 59 -3.49 6.62 3.68
N GLY A 60 -3.88 6.21 4.89
CA GLY A 60 -5.02 5.34 5.11
C GLY A 60 -6.35 5.96 4.69
N GLY A 61 -7.36 5.12 4.45
CA GLY A 61 -8.69 5.57 4.03
C GLY A 61 -9.38 6.51 5.03
N MET A 62 -9.19 6.28 6.33
CA MET A 62 -9.83 7.03 7.42
C MET A 62 -9.04 8.26 7.91
N VAL A 63 -7.98 8.66 7.22
CA VAL A 63 -7.33 9.96 7.46
C VAL A 63 -8.24 11.06 6.88
N PRO A 64 -8.56 12.14 7.61
CA PRO A 64 -9.40 13.23 7.09
C PRO A 64 -8.82 13.86 5.83
N ALA A 65 -9.70 14.34 4.93
CA ALA A 65 -9.27 14.93 3.65
C ALA A 65 -8.36 16.17 3.86
N ASP A 66 -8.75 17.07 4.76
CA ASP A 66 -7.99 18.28 5.09
C ASP A 66 -6.61 17.93 5.66
N THR A 67 -6.52 16.91 6.52
CA THR A 67 -5.25 16.39 7.02
C THR A 67 -4.36 15.89 5.88
N LYS A 68 -4.91 15.10 4.94
CA LYS A 68 -4.13 14.60 3.79
C LYS A 68 -3.62 15.76 2.94
N GLN A 69 -4.47 16.76 2.70
CA GLN A 69 -4.09 17.95 1.91
C GLN A 69 -2.97 18.73 2.63
N HIS A 70 -3.16 19.06 3.89
CA HIS A 70 -2.18 19.79 4.70
C HIS A 70 -0.82 19.08 4.72
N LEU A 71 -0.81 17.75 4.97
CA LEU A 71 0.43 16.97 4.98
C LEU A 71 1.10 16.90 3.60
N ARG A 72 0.33 16.81 2.50
CA ARG A 72 0.88 16.86 1.14
C ARG A 72 1.55 18.20 0.85
N GLU A 73 0.91 19.30 1.21
CA GLU A 73 1.43 20.65 0.99
C GLU A 73 2.71 20.87 1.81
N GLU A 74 2.67 20.59 3.12
CA GLU A 74 3.82 20.84 3.99
C GLU A 74 5.01 19.92 3.72
N ILE A 75 4.77 18.63 3.48
CA ILE A 75 5.86 17.69 3.16
C ILE A 75 6.36 17.96 1.75
N GLY A 76 5.49 18.18 0.76
CA GLY A 76 5.90 18.49 -0.61
C GLY A 76 6.72 19.78 -0.72
N ARG A 77 6.42 20.78 0.12
CA ARG A 77 7.22 22.02 0.22
C ARG A 77 8.63 21.76 0.76
N ARG A 78 8.79 20.82 1.70
CA ARG A 78 10.08 20.48 2.33
C ARG A 78 10.86 19.41 1.55
N ASN A 79 10.16 18.53 0.86
CA ASN A 79 10.69 17.43 0.05
C ASN A 79 9.82 17.20 -1.20
N PRO A 80 10.16 17.86 -2.34
CA PRO A 80 9.42 17.70 -3.59
C PRO A 80 9.49 16.30 -4.21
N HIS A 81 10.39 15.43 -3.73
CA HIS A 81 10.58 14.08 -4.25
C HIS A 81 9.72 13.03 -3.54
N THR A 82 9.00 13.39 -2.48
CA THR A 82 8.12 12.46 -1.77
C THR A 82 7.01 11.93 -2.69
N THR A 83 6.89 10.61 -2.74
CA THR A 83 5.76 9.95 -3.41
C THR A 83 4.59 9.80 -2.44
N PHE A 84 3.44 10.36 -2.80
CA PHE A 84 2.22 10.28 -1.98
C PHE A 84 1.29 9.19 -2.49
N LEU A 85 0.98 8.21 -1.64
CA LEU A 85 0.08 7.10 -1.94
C LEU A 85 -1.22 7.22 -1.14
N GLN A 86 -2.35 6.97 -1.80
CA GLN A 86 -3.60 6.67 -1.12
C GLN A 86 -3.69 5.15 -0.95
N GLY A 87 -3.65 4.68 0.30
CA GLY A 87 -3.87 3.27 0.62
C GLY A 87 -5.26 2.84 0.14
N LEU A 88 -5.31 1.71 -0.57
CA LEU A 88 -6.55 1.19 -1.19
C LEU A 88 -7.50 0.60 -0.15
N ALA A 89 -6.96 -0.09 0.85
CA ALA A 89 -7.71 -0.63 1.98
C ALA A 89 -6.81 -0.77 3.21
N GLY A 90 -7.43 -0.91 4.40
CA GLY A 90 -6.73 -1.23 5.64
C GLY A 90 -6.27 -2.68 5.69
N ILE A 91 -5.44 -3.10 4.73
CA ILE A 91 -4.87 -4.44 4.62
C ILE A 91 -3.35 -4.28 4.60
N ALA A 92 -2.66 -4.70 5.66
CA ALA A 92 -1.23 -4.45 5.82
C ALA A 92 -0.38 -4.98 4.65
N GLY A 93 -0.67 -6.20 4.17
CA GLY A 93 0.01 -6.79 3.01
C GLY A 93 -0.21 -6.02 1.70
N LEU A 94 -1.41 -5.47 1.51
CA LEU A 94 -1.74 -4.64 0.34
C LEU A 94 -1.01 -3.29 0.40
N ILE A 95 -0.98 -2.66 1.58
CA ILE A 95 -0.23 -1.41 1.80
C ILE A 95 1.25 -1.62 1.47
N ALA A 96 1.85 -2.72 1.95
CA ALA A 96 3.24 -3.04 1.63
C ALA A 96 3.47 -3.24 0.12
N ALA A 97 2.54 -3.91 -0.57
CA ALA A 97 2.62 -4.10 -2.02
C ALA A 97 2.50 -2.78 -2.81
N GLN A 98 1.66 -1.84 -2.36
CA GLN A 98 1.56 -0.51 -2.98
C GLN A 98 2.86 0.29 -2.82
N VAL A 99 3.54 0.14 -1.67
CA VAL A 99 4.85 0.78 -1.44
C VAL A 99 5.91 0.17 -2.35
N GLU A 100 5.93 -1.16 -2.53
CA GLU A 100 6.85 -1.81 -3.48
C GLU A 100 6.60 -1.38 -4.92
N GLU A 101 5.34 -1.28 -5.34
CA GLU A 101 4.97 -0.77 -6.67
C GLU A 101 5.50 0.66 -6.88
N ALA A 102 5.35 1.55 -5.89
CA ALA A 102 5.86 2.91 -5.97
C ALA A 102 7.40 2.98 -5.98
N ALA A 103 8.06 2.14 -5.19
CA ALA A 103 9.52 2.08 -5.10
C ALA A 103 10.19 1.49 -6.35
N THR A 104 9.46 0.70 -7.15
CA THR A 104 9.99 -0.01 -8.33
C THR A 104 9.75 0.72 -9.65
N SER A 105 9.41 2.02 -9.60
CA SER A 105 8.95 2.90 -10.69
C SER A 105 9.90 3.13 -11.89
N SER A 106 10.92 2.28 -12.08
CA SER A 106 11.63 2.16 -13.36
C SER A 106 10.77 1.37 -14.36
N GLU A 107 10.78 1.72 -15.64
CA GLU A 107 9.96 1.04 -16.65
C GLU A 107 10.11 -0.49 -16.57
N PRO A 108 8.99 -1.26 -16.51
CA PRO A 108 9.09 -2.69 -16.32
C PRO A 108 9.72 -3.34 -17.57
N ASP A 109 10.96 -3.79 -17.46
CA ASP A 109 11.62 -4.71 -18.40
C ASP A 109 10.86 -6.06 -18.52
N HIS A 110 9.83 -6.26 -17.70
CA HIS A 110 9.10 -7.51 -17.55
C HIS A 110 7.87 -7.64 -18.45
N GLY A 111 7.54 -6.62 -19.25
CA GLY A 111 6.45 -6.60 -20.22
C GLY A 111 5.15 -5.97 -19.68
N ARG A 112 3.99 -6.33 -20.25
CA ARG A 112 2.70 -5.68 -19.95
C ARG A 112 1.97 -6.41 -18.83
N LEU A 113 1.44 -5.66 -17.87
CA LEU A 113 0.58 -6.15 -16.78
C LEU A 113 -0.73 -5.35 -16.79
N ALA A 114 -1.87 -6.04 -16.79
CA ALA A 114 -3.20 -5.43 -16.75
C ALA A 114 -4.19 -6.31 -15.98
N TYR A 115 -5.29 -5.71 -15.55
CA TYR A 115 -6.44 -6.44 -15.02
C TYR A 115 -7.65 -6.19 -15.91
N ASP A 116 -8.21 -7.29 -16.43
CA ASP A 116 -9.48 -7.29 -17.15
C ASP A 116 -10.62 -7.49 -16.15
N ALA A 117 -11.35 -6.41 -15.86
CA ALA A 117 -12.48 -6.44 -14.94
C ALA A 117 -13.70 -7.20 -15.51
N ALA A 118 -13.87 -7.26 -16.84
CA ALA A 118 -14.99 -7.95 -17.46
C ALA A 118 -14.85 -9.47 -17.33
N HIS A 119 -13.63 -9.98 -17.51
CA HIS A 119 -13.33 -11.41 -17.39
C HIS A 119 -12.76 -11.81 -16.03
N ARG A 120 -12.53 -10.83 -15.14
CA ARG A 120 -11.88 -11.00 -13.83
C ARG A 120 -10.54 -11.72 -13.93
N THR A 121 -9.69 -11.23 -14.82
CA THR A 121 -8.44 -11.89 -15.19
C THR A 121 -7.26 -10.94 -15.05
N VAL A 122 -6.17 -11.42 -14.44
CA VAL A 122 -4.87 -10.75 -14.54
C VAL A 122 -4.23 -11.16 -15.87
N GLU A 123 -3.99 -10.17 -16.72
CA GLU A 123 -3.30 -10.34 -18.00
C GLU A 123 -1.84 -9.94 -17.86
N LEU A 124 -0.95 -10.80 -18.31
CA LEU A 124 0.48 -10.55 -18.30
C LEU A 124 1.13 -10.95 -19.62
N THR A 125 2.08 -10.17 -20.09
CA THR A 125 2.96 -10.49 -21.22
C THR A 125 4.39 -10.45 -20.72
N LEU A 126 5.09 -11.57 -20.77
CA LEU A 126 6.47 -11.71 -20.29
C LEU A 126 7.46 -11.72 -21.44
N ASN A 127 8.53 -10.92 -21.35
CA ASN A 127 9.59 -10.87 -22.36
C ASN A 127 10.60 -12.03 -22.25
N ALA A 128 10.65 -12.70 -21.10
CA ALA A 128 11.50 -13.84 -20.80
C ALA A 128 10.83 -14.73 -19.73
N PRO A 129 11.27 -15.98 -19.52
CA PRO A 129 10.77 -16.79 -18.42
C PRO A 129 11.04 -16.13 -17.07
N ARG A 130 9.99 -15.96 -16.25
CA ARG A 130 10.06 -15.27 -14.95
C ARG A 130 9.24 -16.02 -13.91
N HIS A 131 9.63 -15.87 -12.65
CA HIS A 131 8.78 -16.26 -11.54
C HIS A 131 7.70 -15.19 -11.34
N VAL A 132 6.44 -15.62 -11.27
CA VAL A 132 5.27 -14.77 -11.13
C VAL A 132 4.46 -15.25 -9.94
N SER A 133 4.13 -14.33 -9.04
CA SER A 133 3.14 -14.56 -8.00
C SER A 133 1.97 -13.60 -8.15
N VAL A 134 0.76 -14.13 -7.96
CA VAL A 134 -0.49 -13.38 -7.94
C VAL A 134 -1.18 -13.72 -6.63
N HIS A 135 -1.41 -12.71 -5.80
CA HIS A 135 -2.17 -12.84 -4.56
C HIS A 135 -3.41 -11.96 -4.63
N ALA A 136 -4.55 -12.48 -4.18
CA ALA A 136 -5.76 -11.70 -3.99
C ALA A 136 -5.99 -11.42 -2.51
N TRP A 137 -6.48 -10.23 -2.21
CA TRP A 137 -6.72 -9.69 -0.87
C TRP A 137 -8.13 -9.13 -0.82
N TRP A 138 -8.86 -9.32 0.28
CA TRP A 138 -10.16 -8.67 0.45
C TRP A 138 -10.50 -8.42 1.90
N VAL A 139 -11.36 -7.41 2.11
CA VAL A 139 -11.88 -7.05 3.42
C VAL A 139 -13.01 -8.01 3.80
N THR A 140 -12.96 -8.54 5.03
CA THR A 140 -13.97 -9.44 5.60
C THR A 140 -14.80 -8.77 6.69
N SER A 141 -14.32 -7.65 7.24
CA SER A 141 -15.09 -6.80 8.16
C SER A 141 -14.63 -5.35 8.04
N TYR A 142 -15.58 -4.42 8.04
CA TYR A 142 -15.32 -2.98 7.98
C TYR A 142 -15.48 -2.29 9.34
N THR A 143 -15.73 -3.05 10.41
CA THR A 143 -16.04 -2.50 11.73
C THR A 143 -14.84 -1.70 12.27
N PRO A 144 -14.97 -0.39 12.50
CA PRO A 144 -13.92 0.39 13.13
C PRO A 144 -13.64 -0.10 14.56
N PRO A 145 -12.42 0.10 15.09
CA PRO A 145 -11.30 0.74 14.42
C PRO A 145 -10.44 -0.20 13.56
N GLU A 146 -10.67 -1.50 13.66
CA GLU A 146 -9.83 -2.54 13.07
C GLU A 146 -10.57 -3.29 11.95
N PRO A 147 -10.35 -2.94 10.68
CA PRO A 147 -10.88 -3.75 9.59
C PRO A 147 -10.24 -5.14 9.64
N LYS A 148 -11.01 -6.17 9.28
CA LYS A 148 -10.50 -7.52 9.09
C LYS A 148 -10.35 -7.81 7.61
N SER A 149 -9.34 -8.59 7.27
CA SER A 149 -9.07 -9.00 5.90
C SER A 149 -8.61 -10.44 5.83
N THR A 150 -8.65 -10.98 4.62
CA THR A 150 -8.01 -12.26 4.30
C THR A 150 -7.41 -12.20 2.91
N SER A 151 -6.71 -13.26 2.52
CA SER A 151 -6.01 -13.34 1.24
C SER A 151 -5.93 -14.76 0.73
N THR A 152 -5.62 -14.91 -0.55
CA THR A 152 -5.33 -16.21 -1.16
C THR A 152 -4.25 -16.06 -2.22
N GLU A 153 -3.35 -17.03 -2.29
CA GLU A 153 -2.45 -17.19 -3.43
C GLU A 153 -3.28 -17.71 -4.61
N VAL A 154 -3.26 -16.96 -5.71
CA VAL A 154 -3.95 -17.31 -6.96
C VAL A 154 -3.00 -18.04 -7.90
N LEU A 155 -1.74 -17.58 -7.95
CA LEU A 155 -0.67 -18.19 -8.73
C LEU A 155 0.66 -17.97 -8.01
N ASN A 156 1.53 -18.98 -8.03
CA ASN A 156 2.93 -18.85 -7.64
C ASN A 156 3.74 -19.87 -8.44
N ALA A 157 4.26 -19.43 -9.58
CA ALA A 157 4.88 -20.33 -10.56
C ALA A 157 5.92 -19.62 -11.41
N ARG A 158 6.80 -20.41 -12.03
CA ARG A 158 7.62 -19.92 -13.14
C ARG A 158 6.79 -20.01 -14.42
N LEU A 159 6.65 -18.88 -15.11
CA LEU A 159 5.96 -18.79 -16.40
C LEU A 159 6.95 -18.53 -17.52
N ASP A 160 6.68 -19.11 -18.68
CA ASP A 160 7.50 -18.92 -19.88
C ASP A 160 7.32 -17.53 -20.49
N LYS A 161 8.16 -17.20 -21.48
CA LYS A 161 7.96 -16.01 -22.31
C LYS A 161 6.60 -16.10 -23.04
N GLY A 162 5.88 -14.99 -23.12
CA GLY A 162 4.61 -14.90 -23.86
C GLY A 162 3.47 -14.33 -23.02
N SER A 163 2.25 -14.45 -23.54
CA SER A 163 1.04 -13.97 -22.89
C SER A 163 0.44 -15.03 -21.98
N HIS A 164 0.06 -14.64 -20.77
CA HIS A 164 -0.61 -15.50 -19.80
C HIS A 164 -1.84 -14.79 -19.23
N SER A 165 -2.81 -15.61 -18.86
CA SER A 165 -4.09 -15.20 -18.29
C SER A 165 -4.29 -15.96 -16.99
N VAL A 166 -4.46 -15.21 -15.90
CA VAL A 166 -4.65 -15.78 -14.55
C VAL A 166 -6.02 -15.36 -14.04
N PRO A 167 -7.01 -16.28 -14.03
CA PRO A 167 -8.36 -15.96 -13.57
C PRO A 167 -8.36 -15.73 -12.05
N VAL A 168 -9.03 -14.67 -11.61
CA VAL A 168 -9.27 -14.40 -10.19
C VAL A 168 -10.39 -15.33 -9.70
N PRO A 169 -10.14 -16.19 -8.69
CA PRO A 169 -11.13 -17.16 -8.21
C PRO A 169 -12.45 -16.52 -7.76
N GLU A 170 -13.57 -17.22 -7.94
CA GLU A 170 -14.91 -16.75 -7.54
C GLU A 170 -15.03 -16.48 -6.03
N ARG A 171 -14.24 -17.17 -5.21
CA ARG A 171 -14.17 -16.91 -3.75
C ARG A 171 -13.68 -15.51 -3.39
N VAL A 172 -13.01 -14.81 -4.31
CA VAL A 172 -12.60 -13.41 -4.13
C VAL A 172 -13.82 -12.54 -4.47
N PRO A 173 -14.34 -11.75 -3.52
CA PRO A 173 -15.55 -10.96 -3.74
C PRO A 173 -15.38 -9.91 -4.84
N SER A 174 -16.49 -9.41 -5.37
CA SER A 174 -16.54 -8.31 -6.34
C SER A 174 -16.46 -6.91 -5.71
N GLU A 175 -16.40 -6.82 -4.37
CA GLU A 175 -16.26 -5.58 -3.62
C GLU A 175 -15.08 -5.68 -2.63
N ALA A 176 -14.45 -4.55 -2.36
CA ALA A 176 -13.30 -4.40 -1.46
C ALA A 176 -12.23 -5.50 -1.64
N SER A 177 -11.92 -5.80 -2.89
CA SER A 177 -10.98 -6.84 -3.27
C SER A 177 -9.91 -6.30 -4.20
N PHE A 178 -8.72 -6.86 -4.08
CA PHE A 178 -7.52 -6.36 -4.69
C PHE A 178 -6.64 -7.53 -5.12
N ALA A 179 -5.82 -7.33 -6.15
CA ALA A 179 -4.81 -8.29 -6.57
C ALA A 179 -3.44 -7.63 -6.57
N THR A 180 -2.42 -8.37 -6.13
CA THR A 180 -1.02 -7.97 -6.22
C THR A 180 -0.31 -8.96 -7.12
N VAL A 181 0.42 -8.46 -8.11
CA VAL A 181 1.17 -9.27 -9.05
C VAL A 181 2.64 -8.92 -8.91
N ALA A 182 3.47 -9.90 -8.54
CA ALA A 182 4.91 -9.75 -8.53
C ALA A 182 5.53 -10.49 -9.71
N VAL A 183 6.39 -9.80 -10.47
CA VAL A 183 7.18 -10.36 -11.57
C VAL A 183 8.64 -9.98 -11.34
N GLY A 184 9.44 -10.92 -10.82
CA GLY A 184 10.80 -10.61 -10.36
C GLY A 184 10.78 -9.52 -9.26
N PRO A 185 11.54 -8.42 -9.41
CA PRO A 185 11.56 -7.34 -8.42
C PRO A 185 10.36 -6.39 -8.52
N SER A 186 9.57 -6.44 -9.60
CA SER A 186 8.47 -5.49 -9.82
C SER A 186 7.17 -6.01 -9.19
N VAL A 187 6.44 -5.11 -8.54
CA VAL A 187 5.11 -5.37 -7.98
C VAL A 187 4.10 -4.44 -8.63
N ARG A 188 2.91 -4.95 -8.94
CA ARG A 188 1.76 -4.16 -9.40
C ARG A 188 0.53 -4.47 -8.58
N VAL A 189 -0.27 -3.45 -8.30
CA VAL A 189 -1.49 -3.59 -7.52
C VAL A 189 -2.71 -3.22 -8.37
N PHE A 190 -3.73 -4.08 -8.33
CA PHE A 190 -4.99 -3.89 -9.04
C PHE A 190 -6.17 -3.87 -8.08
N THR A 191 -7.12 -2.98 -8.33
CA THR A 191 -8.46 -3.06 -7.74
C THR A 191 -9.27 -4.09 -8.52
N VAL A 192 -9.65 -5.19 -7.87
CA VAL A 192 -10.53 -6.24 -8.41
C VAL A 192 -11.99 -5.86 -8.19
N GLY A 193 -12.29 -5.36 -7.00
CA GLY A 193 -13.60 -4.93 -6.57
C GLY A 193 -13.51 -3.63 -5.80
N ALA A 194 -14.26 -2.62 -6.24
CA ALA A 194 -14.23 -1.30 -5.62
C ALA A 194 -14.69 -1.36 -4.15
N MET A 195 -14.21 -0.42 -3.34
CA MET A 195 -14.71 -0.25 -1.97
C MET A 195 -16.21 0.09 -1.99
N PRO A 196 -17.05 -0.52 -1.13
CA PRO A 196 -18.46 -0.20 -1.07
C PRO A 196 -18.70 1.28 -0.75
N LYS A 197 -19.69 1.91 -1.41
CA LYS A 197 -20.04 3.32 -1.20
C LYS A 197 -20.36 3.64 0.27
N ALA A 198 -20.97 2.70 0.99
CA ALA A 198 -21.27 2.85 2.42
C ALA A 198 -20.01 3.15 3.24
N ILE A 199 -18.89 2.50 2.93
CA ILE A 199 -17.62 2.68 3.63
C ILE A 199 -16.98 4.02 3.26
N THR A 200 -17.06 4.42 1.99
CA THR A 200 -16.53 5.74 1.57
C THR A 200 -17.22 6.92 2.26
N ARG A 201 -18.49 6.77 2.69
CA ARG A 201 -19.23 7.80 3.46
C ARG A 201 -18.78 7.90 4.93
N MET A 202 -18.08 6.90 5.44
CA MET A 202 -17.55 6.89 6.80
C MET A 202 -16.22 7.63 6.93
N ILE A 203 -15.61 8.05 5.80
CA ILE A 203 -14.39 8.84 5.81
C ILE A 203 -14.66 10.14 6.58
N PRO A 204 -13.86 10.44 7.62
CA PRO A 204 -13.96 11.70 8.36
C PRO A 204 -13.79 12.89 7.43
N ALA A 205 -14.68 13.88 7.54
CA ALA A 205 -14.53 15.13 6.79
C ALA A 205 -13.39 15.97 7.38
N SER A 206 -13.28 16.01 8.71
CA SER A 206 -12.28 16.79 9.44
C SER A 206 -11.70 15.99 10.63
N PRO A 207 -10.59 16.46 11.24
CA PRO A 207 -10.03 15.85 12.45
C PRO A 207 -10.97 15.87 13.66
N THR A 208 -11.93 16.80 13.70
CA THR A 208 -12.90 16.93 14.80
C THR A 208 -14.10 16.00 14.66
N ASP A 209 -14.16 15.20 13.59
CA ASP A 209 -15.25 14.28 13.30
C ASP A 209 -15.23 13.07 14.26
N ARG A 210 -16.19 13.05 15.20
CA ARG A 210 -16.31 12.03 16.26
C ARG A 210 -17.17 10.82 15.88
N ARG A 211 -17.50 10.63 14.58
CA ARG A 211 -18.31 9.48 14.14
C ARG A 211 -17.63 8.12 14.33
N LEU A 212 -16.31 8.11 14.55
CA LEU A 212 -15.50 6.90 14.69
C LEU A 212 -14.97 6.77 16.13
N PRO A 213 -14.85 5.54 16.67
CA PRO A 213 -14.40 5.31 18.04
C PRO A 213 -12.95 5.75 18.27
N GLU A 214 -12.62 6.13 19.49
CA GLU A 214 -11.24 6.41 19.90
C GLU A 214 -10.36 5.16 19.75
N VAL A 215 -9.08 5.37 19.47
CA VAL A 215 -8.10 4.31 19.21
C VAL A 215 -6.85 4.56 20.04
N GLY A 216 -6.21 3.50 20.51
CA GLY A 216 -4.91 3.61 21.19
C GLY A 216 -3.87 4.25 20.28
N HIS A 217 -3.00 5.08 20.87
CA HIS A 217 -1.98 5.81 20.11
C HIS A 217 -0.94 4.85 19.53
N VAL A 218 -0.57 5.07 18.27
CA VAL A 218 0.51 4.36 17.59
C VAL A 218 1.41 5.41 16.98
N THR A 219 2.69 5.33 17.32
CA THR A 219 3.79 6.07 16.73
C THR A 219 4.98 5.12 16.74
N THR A 220 5.51 4.79 15.57
CA THR A 220 6.72 3.96 15.47
C THR A 220 7.87 4.80 14.96
N HIS A 221 9.06 4.51 15.49
CA HIS A 221 10.33 4.99 14.98
C HIS A 221 11.17 3.78 14.59
N ASN A 222 12.07 3.96 13.63
CA ASN A 222 13.21 3.07 13.54
C ASN A 222 14.11 3.53 14.68
N ASP A 223 14.24 2.70 15.71
CA ASP A 223 15.32 2.89 16.65
C ASP A 223 16.61 2.75 15.83
N ASP A 224 17.31 3.86 15.61
CA ASP A 224 18.64 3.84 15.04
C ASP A 224 19.49 2.92 15.92
N ARG A 225 19.97 1.82 15.31
CA ARG A 225 21.00 0.97 15.90
C ARG A 225 22.30 1.74 16.07
#